data_AF-A0A2W5GBN7-F1
#
_entry.id   AF-A0A2W5GBN7-F1
#
_cell.length_a   1.000
_cell.length_b   1.000
_cell.length_c   1.000
_cell.angle_alpha   90.00
_cell.angle_beta   90.00
_cell.angle_gamma   90.00
#
_symmetry.space_group_name_H-M   'P 1'
#
loop_
_entity.id
_entity.type
_entity.pdbx_description
1 polymer ?
#
loop_
_entity_poly.entity_id
_entity_poly.type
_entity_poly.pdbx_seq_one_letter_code
_entity_poly.pdbx_strand_id
1 'polypeptide(L)'
;PLVLFGTVITHFFGGSAGREGTAVQIGGSIADRIGSIFGLKGNYKQILLITGIASGFSAVFGTPMTGVVFALEVLVIGKIQYKGVLHALIAALVADYVCLLFPIHHTHYQINTTVNENFYSIYFWLKIILAGILFGLVANSFSLLIYSFKKAYAKIAFRSWFTPIIGALIIILLAQLVGYDYLGLGVNPNYPGAASLIGAFHINGVTHWSWLWKLLFTTITLSAGFKGGEVTPLFFIGAALGNTLGILMGLPVDLMAGLGFIAVFAGATNTPLACCFMGLELFGSQYLPLYVVVCFLAYYCNGLGGIYEAQLISDRKSYFFFHTKQKTLGNYQEQGRLYLKRRIKNLRSKYL
;
A
#
# COMPACT_ATOMS: atom_id res chain seq x y z
N PRO A 1 18.40 3.89 -12.46
CA PRO A 1 17.93 4.57 -13.70
C PRO A 1 16.64 3.95 -14.29
N LEU A 2 16.59 2.64 -14.54
CA LEU A 2 15.47 2.01 -15.26
C LEU A 2 14.11 2.16 -14.56
N VAL A 3 14.05 1.98 -13.24
CA VAL A 3 12.78 2.12 -12.49
C VAL A 3 12.30 3.57 -12.55
N LEU A 4 13.19 4.56 -12.43
CA LEU A 4 12.84 5.97 -12.54
C LEU A 4 12.23 6.31 -13.90
N PHE A 5 12.96 6.03 -14.99
CA PHE A 5 12.47 6.33 -16.34
C PHE A 5 11.21 5.53 -16.70
N GLY A 6 11.15 4.26 -16.30
CA GLY A 6 9.97 3.44 -16.49
C GLY A 6 8.74 4.02 -15.80
N THR A 7 8.89 4.46 -14.54
CA THR A 7 7.80 5.10 -13.79
C THR A 7 7.39 6.43 -14.42
N VAL A 8 8.33 7.26 -14.87
CA VAL A 8 8.02 8.51 -15.57
C VAL A 8 7.22 8.24 -16.85
N ILE A 9 7.64 7.28 -17.67
CA ILE A 9 6.92 6.88 -18.90
C ILE A 9 5.52 6.37 -18.57
N THR A 10 5.37 5.51 -17.55
CA THR A 10 4.06 5.03 -17.11
C THR A 10 3.12 6.19 -16.80
N HIS A 11 3.57 7.17 -16.03
CA HIS A 11 2.74 8.32 -15.65
C HIS A 11 2.44 9.24 -16.83
N PHE A 12 3.44 9.49 -17.68
CA PHE A 12 3.30 10.35 -18.85
C PHE A 12 2.22 9.86 -19.82
N PHE A 13 2.12 8.55 -20.02
CA PHE A 13 1.08 7.93 -20.85
C PHE A 13 -0.18 7.51 -20.07
N GLY A 14 -0.34 7.98 -18.83
CA GLY A 14 -1.58 7.80 -18.05
C GLY A 14 -1.73 6.45 -17.33
N GLY A 15 -0.71 5.61 -17.25
CA GLY A 15 -0.75 4.38 -16.46
C GLY A 15 -1.05 4.66 -14.98
N SER A 16 -2.02 3.94 -14.40
CA SER A 16 -2.35 4.07 -12.98
C SER A 16 -1.31 3.37 -12.12
N ALA A 17 -0.35 4.14 -11.63
CA ALA A 17 0.71 3.67 -10.77
C ALA A 17 1.09 4.75 -9.75
N GLY A 18 1.82 4.36 -8.71
CA GLY A 18 2.40 5.23 -7.70
C GLY A 18 3.87 5.54 -7.98
N ARG A 19 4.47 6.38 -7.13
CA ARG A 19 5.89 6.79 -7.26
C ARG A 19 6.79 6.31 -6.12
N GLU A 20 6.23 5.84 -5.01
CA GLU A 20 6.97 5.72 -3.75
C GLU A 20 7.64 4.36 -3.61
N GLY A 21 7.03 3.31 -4.17
CA GLY A 21 7.74 2.04 -4.38
C GLY A 21 9.01 2.21 -5.22
N THR A 22 9.01 3.14 -6.18
CA THR A 22 10.20 3.48 -6.96
C THR A 22 11.27 4.17 -6.10
N ALA A 23 10.87 5.08 -5.21
CA ALA A 23 11.82 5.78 -4.34
C ALA A 23 12.47 4.86 -3.31
N VAL A 24 11.71 3.96 -2.69
CA VAL A 24 12.24 2.92 -1.80
C VAL A 24 13.22 2.02 -2.55
N GLN A 25 12.92 1.64 -3.79
CA GLN A 25 13.84 0.84 -4.63
C GLN A 25 15.10 1.62 -4.98
N ILE A 26 15.01 2.91 -5.29
CA ILE A 26 16.18 3.77 -5.55
C ILE A 26 17.05 3.86 -4.30
N GLY A 27 16.47 4.17 -3.14
CA GLY A 27 17.19 4.24 -1.87
C GLY A 27 17.87 2.92 -1.50
N GLY A 28 17.14 1.79 -1.61
CA GLY A 28 17.70 0.46 -1.39
C GLY A 28 18.80 0.09 -2.38
N SER A 29 18.67 0.46 -3.67
CA SER A 29 19.69 0.18 -4.69
C SER A 29 20.96 1.00 -4.48
N ILE A 30 20.82 2.27 -4.09
CA ILE A 30 21.96 3.13 -3.74
C ILE A 30 22.69 2.55 -2.52
N ALA A 31 21.94 2.19 -1.48
CA ALA A 31 22.49 1.53 -0.29
C ALA A 31 23.22 0.22 -0.61
N ASP A 32 22.64 -0.65 -1.45
CA ASP A 32 23.28 -1.91 -1.86
C ASP A 32 24.59 -1.66 -2.62
N ARG A 33 24.60 -0.67 -3.53
CA ARG A 33 25.78 -0.32 -4.31
C ARG A 33 26.88 0.25 -3.43
N ILE A 34 26.56 1.18 -2.54
CA ILE A 34 27.51 1.74 -1.55
C ILE A 34 28.06 0.61 -0.69
N GLY A 35 27.21 -0.24 -0.14
CA GLY A 35 27.65 -1.36 0.70
C GLY A 35 28.57 -2.32 -0.04
N SER A 36 28.34 -2.54 -1.33
CA SER A 36 29.20 -3.37 -2.17
C SER A 36 30.55 -2.71 -2.48
N ILE A 37 30.58 -1.39 -2.68
CA ILE A 37 31.83 -0.61 -2.88
C ILE A 37 32.72 -0.71 -1.63
N PHE A 38 32.13 -0.60 -0.45
CA PHE A 38 32.84 -0.71 0.83
C PHE A 38 33.02 -2.15 1.34
N GLY A 39 32.63 -3.17 0.56
CA GLY A 39 32.77 -4.58 0.92
C GLY A 39 32.00 -5.00 2.17
N LEU A 40 30.93 -4.28 2.55
CA LEU A 40 30.13 -4.56 3.74
C LEU A 40 29.38 -5.90 3.59
N LYS A 41 29.38 -6.70 4.66
CA LYS A 41 28.74 -8.03 4.71
C LYS A 41 27.87 -8.20 5.95
N GLY A 42 26.95 -9.18 5.89
CA GLY A 42 26.10 -9.57 7.01
C GLY A 42 25.31 -8.41 7.60
N ASN A 43 25.42 -8.21 8.92
CA ASN A 43 24.67 -7.20 9.67
C ASN A 43 24.89 -5.77 9.15
N TYR A 44 26.11 -5.40 8.74
CA TYR A 44 26.40 -4.04 8.27
C TYR A 44 25.71 -3.72 6.95
N LYS A 45 25.71 -4.68 6.02
CA LYS A 45 24.98 -4.54 4.76
C LYS A 45 23.47 -4.42 4.99
N GLN A 46 22.94 -5.19 5.94
CA GLN A 46 21.54 -5.11 6.33
C GLN A 46 21.16 -3.75 6.93
N ILE A 47 21.98 -3.21 7.84
CA ILE A 47 21.76 -1.86 8.42
C ILE A 47 21.77 -0.80 7.31
N LEU A 48 22.69 -0.89 6.35
CA LEU A 48 22.76 0.05 5.24
C LEU A 48 21.53 -0.03 4.33
N LEU A 49 21.02 -1.24 4.05
CA LEU A 49 19.77 -1.41 3.30
C LEU A 49 18.56 -0.82 4.02
N ILE A 50 18.43 -1.05 5.34
CA ILE A 50 17.38 -0.44 6.16
C ILE A 50 17.48 1.09 6.08
N THR A 51 18.70 1.63 6.16
CA THR A 51 18.97 3.07 6.08
C THR A 51 18.58 3.64 4.70
N GLY A 52 18.86 2.92 3.62
CA GLY A 52 18.46 3.29 2.25
C GLY A 52 16.95 3.26 2.04
N ILE A 53 16.26 2.26 2.60
CA ILE A 53 14.79 2.16 2.55
C ILE A 53 14.17 3.32 3.33
N ALA A 54 14.64 3.59 4.55
CA ALA A 54 14.13 4.66 5.39
C ALA A 54 14.28 6.02 4.71
N SER A 55 15.50 6.37 4.26
CA SER A 55 15.75 7.64 3.54
C SER A 55 14.94 7.78 2.25
N GLY A 56 14.85 6.73 1.43
CA GLY A 56 14.06 6.75 0.19
C GLY A 56 12.55 6.92 0.44
N PHE A 57 12.04 6.33 1.52
CA PHE A 57 10.66 6.51 1.95
C PHE A 57 10.41 7.94 2.43
N SER A 58 11.25 8.44 3.34
CA SER A 58 11.12 9.77 3.94
C SER A 58 11.25 10.89 2.92
N ALA A 59 12.18 10.78 1.97
CA ALA A 59 12.35 11.74 0.88
C ALA A 59 11.07 11.99 0.05
N VAL A 60 10.20 10.99 -0.07
CA VAL A 60 9.01 11.11 -0.93
C VAL A 60 7.75 11.47 -0.16
N PHE A 61 7.63 10.99 1.07
CA PHE A 61 6.45 11.21 1.89
C PHE A 61 6.57 12.38 2.87
N GLY A 62 7.78 12.84 3.18
CA GLY A 62 7.98 13.82 4.25
C GLY A 62 7.61 13.26 5.63
N THR A 63 7.72 11.94 5.80
CA THR A 63 7.36 11.22 7.03
C THR A 63 8.58 10.43 7.54
N PRO A 64 9.53 11.11 8.22
CA PRO A 64 10.78 10.50 8.65
C PRO A 64 10.57 9.33 9.61
N MET A 65 9.71 9.47 10.62
CA MET A 65 9.49 8.42 11.63
C MET A 65 8.82 7.20 11.00
N THR A 66 7.86 7.44 10.11
CA THR A 66 7.20 6.39 9.32
C THR A 66 8.19 5.62 8.48
N GLY A 67 9.09 6.31 7.76
CA GLY A 67 10.11 5.68 6.92
C GLY A 67 11.04 4.77 7.72
N VAL A 68 11.45 5.20 8.92
CA VAL A 68 12.25 4.38 9.85
C VAL A 68 11.49 3.12 10.26
N VAL A 69 10.29 3.26 10.82
CA VAL A 69 9.52 2.10 11.30
C VAL A 69 9.18 1.15 10.16
N PHE A 70 8.80 1.69 8.99
CA PHE A 70 8.55 0.91 7.79
C PHE A 70 9.77 0.07 7.38
N ALA A 71 10.97 0.66 7.33
CA ALA A 71 12.18 -0.05 6.95
C ALA A 71 12.51 -1.22 7.90
N LEU A 72 12.16 -1.10 9.19
CA LEU A 72 12.42 -2.12 10.21
C LEU A 72 11.33 -3.21 10.24
N GLU A 73 10.09 -2.86 9.89
CA GLU A 73 8.92 -3.74 9.95
C GLU A 73 8.70 -4.51 8.63
N VAL A 74 8.97 -3.90 7.47
CA VAL A 74 8.60 -4.44 6.16
C VAL A 74 9.36 -5.72 5.79
N LEU A 75 10.57 -5.94 6.30
CA LEU A 75 11.41 -7.07 5.88
C LEU A 75 10.92 -8.43 6.42
N VAL A 76 10.46 -8.46 7.66
CA VAL A 76 10.08 -9.69 8.36
C VAL A 76 8.76 -9.49 9.10
N ILE A 77 7.71 -10.15 8.60
CA ILE A 77 6.39 -10.15 9.23
C ILE A 77 6.49 -10.80 10.61
N GLY A 78 6.05 -10.06 11.62
CA GLY A 78 6.06 -10.48 13.03
C GLY A 78 7.34 -10.16 13.80
N LYS A 79 8.35 -9.53 13.18
CA LYS A 79 9.61 -9.19 13.87
C LYS A 79 10.13 -7.82 13.49
N ILE A 80 10.33 -6.97 14.49
CA ILE A 80 10.98 -5.67 14.34
C ILE A 80 12.48 -5.82 14.60
N GLN A 81 13.30 -5.27 13.71
CA GLN A 81 14.75 -5.23 13.89
C GLN A 81 15.18 -3.89 14.46
N TYR A 82 15.59 -3.83 15.72
CA TYR A 82 16.10 -2.58 16.30
C TYR A 82 17.53 -2.23 15.86
N LYS A 83 18.19 -3.13 15.11
CA LYS A 83 19.52 -2.88 14.55
C LYS A 83 19.40 -1.84 13.43
N GLY A 84 20.12 -0.73 13.57
CA GLY A 84 20.16 0.32 12.56
C GLY A 84 19.11 1.43 12.72
N VAL A 85 18.30 1.43 13.80
CA VAL A 85 17.30 2.49 14.07
C VAL A 85 17.94 3.89 14.02
N LEU A 86 19.05 4.09 14.73
CA LEU A 86 19.74 5.39 14.75
C LEU A 86 20.22 5.83 13.35
N HIS A 87 20.76 4.89 12.57
CA HIS A 87 21.26 5.18 11.22
C HIS A 87 20.12 5.50 10.27
N ALA A 88 19.04 4.71 10.34
CA ALA A 88 17.83 4.93 9.58
C ALA A 88 17.19 6.28 9.92
N LEU A 89 17.14 6.66 11.21
CA LEU A 89 16.59 7.93 11.67
C LEU A 89 17.38 9.12 11.12
N ILE A 90 18.71 9.09 11.26
CA ILE A 90 19.57 10.16 10.73
C ILE A 90 19.36 10.30 9.22
N ALA A 91 19.39 9.19 8.48
CA ALA A 91 19.23 9.22 7.03
C ALA A 91 17.82 9.66 6.59
N ALA A 92 16.78 9.25 7.31
CA ALA A 92 15.40 9.66 7.08
C ALA A 92 15.22 11.17 7.26
N LEU A 93 15.72 11.72 8.36
CA LEU A 93 15.65 13.16 8.65
C LEU A 93 16.46 13.98 7.65
N VAL A 94 17.67 13.53 7.30
CA VAL A 94 18.50 14.22 6.28
C VAL A 94 17.83 14.17 4.92
N ALA A 95 17.23 13.04 4.54
CA ALA A 95 16.55 12.90 3.26
C ALA A 95 15.32 13.83 3.15
N ASP A 96 14.52 13.90 4.21
CA ASP A 96 13.39 14.83 4.29
C ASP A 96 13.86 16.30 4.24
N TYR A 97 14.86 16.67 5.04
CA TYR A 97 15.44 18.01 5.03
C TYR A 97 15.98 18.41 3.66
N VAL A 98 16.70 17.52 2.98
CA VAL A 98 17.21 17.77 1.62
C VAL A 98 16.07 17.98 0.63
N CYS A 99 14.97 17.24 0.74
CA CYS A 99 13.80 17.46 -0.11
C CYS A 99 13.16 18.83 0.11
N LEU A 100 13.09 19.31 1.36
CA LEU A 100 12.58 20.64 1.70
C LEU A 100 13.48 21.80 1.22
N LEU A 101 14.76 21.55 0.91
CA LEU A 101 15.62 22.56 0.28
C LEU A 101 15.25 22.84 -1.18
N PHE A 102 14.53 21.91 -1.83
CA PHE A 102 13.99 22.14 -3.16
C PHE A 102 12.59 22.77 -3.07
N PRO A 103 12.13 23.47 -4.12
CA PRO A 103 10.76 24.02 -4.19
C PRO A 103 9.73 22.91 -4.48
N ILE A 104 9.82 21.80 -3.74
CA ILE A 104 8.97 20.63 -3.86
C ILE A 104 8.27 20.45 -2.51
N HIS A 105 6.95 20.45 -2.53
CA HIS A 105 6.15 20.27 -1.31
C HIS A 105 5.48 18.90 -1.30
N HIS A 106 5.38 18.32 -0.11
CA HIS A 106 4.57 17.14 0.12
C HIS A 106 3.09 17.54 0.12
N THR A 107 2.23 16.68 -0.42
CA THR A 107 0.78 16.91 -0.36
C THR A 107 0.30 16.74 1.06
N HIS A 108 -0.26 17.81 1.62
CA HIS A 108 -0.85 17.79 2.95
C HIS A 108 -2.30 17.30 2.88
N TYR A 109 -2.61 16.32 3.72
CA TYR A 109 -3.97 15.85 3.96
C TYR A 109 -4.35 16.29 5.37
N GLN A 110 -5.59 16.74 5.57
CA GLN A 110 -6.03 17.24 6.86
C GLN A 110 -7.32 16.56 7.28
N ILE A 111 -7.35 16.11 8.53
CA ILE A 111 -8.57 15.70 9.23
C ILE A 111 -8.97 16.89 10.09
N ASN A 112 -10.07 17.54 9.73
CA ASN A 112 -10.58 18.71 10.45
C ASN A 112 -11.59 18.32 11.54
N THR A 113 -12.09 17.09 11.49
CA THR A 113 -13.02 16.54 12.48
C THR A 113 -12.41 16.48 13.87
N THR A 114 -12.89 17.31 14.79
CA THR A 114 -12.47 17.26 16.18
C THR A 114 -12.99 16.03 16.90
N VAL A 115 -12.16 15.43 17.76
CA VAL A 115 -12.57 14.39 18.72
C VAL A 115 -13.67 14.95 19.61
N ASN A 116 -14.84 14.29 19.64
CA ASN A 116 -16.00 14.68 20.44
C ASN A 116 -16.50 13.51 21.30
N GLU A 117 -17.54 13.75 22.10
CA GLU A 117 -18.11 12.73 22.99
C GLU A 117 -18.56 11.45 22.25
N ASN A 118 -18.93 11.54 20.97
CA ASN A 118 -19.33 10.38 20.16
C ASN A 118 -18.19 9.37 19.97
N PHE A 119 -16.92 9.77 20.14
CA PHE A 119 -15.77 8.85 20.07
C PHE A 119 -15.77 7.83 21.22
N TYR A 120 -16.47 8.11 22.32
CA TYR A 120 -16.61 7.16 23.43
C TYR A 120 -17.81 6.22 23.25
N SER A 121 -18.64 6.43 22.22
CA SER A 121 -19.80 5.58 21.95
C SER A 121 -19.39 4.20 21.45
N ILE A 122 -19.98 3.14 22.01
CA ILE A 122 -19.76 1.77 21.56
C ILE A 122 -20.15 1.58 20.08
N TYR A 123 -21.20 2.28 19.61
CA TYR A 123 -21.63 2.20 18.22
C TYR A 123 -20.61 2.78 17.24
N PHE A 124 -19.91 3.84 17.65
CA PHE A 124 -18.82 4.42 16.88
C PHE A 124 -17.69 3.39 16.71
N TRP A 125 -17.23 2.79 17.81
CA TRP A 125 -16.18 1.77 17.76
C TRP A 125 -16.56 0.53 16.94
N LEU A 126 -17.81 0.06 17.02
CA LEU A 126 -18.28 -1.04 16.17
C LEU A 126 -18.20 -0.70 14.68
N LYS A 127 -18.54 0.53 14.29
CA LYS A 127 -18.39 1.00 12.90
C LYS A 127 -16.91 1.08 12.48
N ILE A 128 -16.03 1.55 13.36
CA ILE A 128 -14.57 1.61 13.11
C ILE A 128 -13.97 0.21 12.96
N ILE A 129 -14.38 -0.75 13.80
CA ILE A 129 -13.95 -2.14 13.70
C ILE A 129 -14.40 -2.74 12.36
N LEU A 130 -15.66 -2.54 11.99
CA LEU A 130 -16.18 -3.00 10.71
C LEU A 130 -15.41 -2.38 9.53
N ALA A 131 -15.11 -1.08 9.58
CA ALA A 131 -14.31 -0.41 8.57
C ALA A 131 -12.89 -1.00 8.48
N GLY A 132 -12.22 -1.23 9.61
CA GLY A 132 -10.90 -1.88 9.67
C GLY A 132 -10.87 -3.26 9.00
N ILE A 133 -11.91 -4.08 9.21
CA ILE A 133 -12.08 -5.37 8.54
C ILE A 133 -12.21 -5.17 7.02
N LEU A 134 -13.07 -4.24 6.58
CA LEU A 134 -13.28 -3.96 5.16
C LEU A 134 -12.00 -3.44 4.48
N PHE A 135 -11.24 -2.56 5.14
CA PHE A 135 -9.94 -2.09 4.66
C PHE A 135 -8.95 -3.24 4.45
N GLY A 136 -8.88 -4.18 5.41
CA GLY A 136 -8.06 -5.39 5.29
C GLY A 136 -8.48 -6.29 4.13
N LEU A 137 -9.78 -6.47 3.93
CA LEU A 137 -10.31 -7.26 2.80
C LEU A 137 -9.96 -6.63 1.46
N VAL A 138 -10.07 -5.30 1.33
CA VAL A 138 -9.69 -4.60 0.09
C VAL A 138 -8.19 -4.66 -0.17
N ALA A 139 -7.35 -4.56 0.87
CA ALA A 139 -5.92 -4.78 0.75
C ALA A 139 -5.57 -6.20 0.26
N ASN A 140 -6.28 -7.22 0.75
CA ASN A 140 -6.14 -8.59 0.26
C ASN A 140 -6.59 -8.73 -1.21
N SER A 141 -7.74 -8.14 -1.55
CA SER A 141 -8.27 -8.11 -2.92
C SER A 141 -7.28 -7.49 -3.91
N PHE A 142 -6.59 -6.42 -3.52
CA PHE A 142 -5.53 -5.81 -4.35
C PHE A 142 -4.42 -6.82 -4.67
N SER A 143 -3.89 -7.51 -3.67
CA SER A 143 -2.85 -8.53 -3.84
C SER A 143 -3.33 -9.72 -4.68
N LEU A 144 -4.59 -10.15 -4.48
CA LEU A 144 -5.21 -11.24 -5.22
C LEU A 144 -5.39 -10.89 -6.70
N LEU A 145 -5.81 -9.66 -7.00
CA LEU A 145 -6.04 -9.19 -8.36
C LEU A 145 -4.74 -9.02 -9.14
N ILE A 146 -3.69 -8.45 -8.54
CA ILE A 146 -2.35 -8.42 -9.17
C ILE A 146 -1.93 -9.83 -9.60
N TYR A 147 -2.02 -10.79 -8.68
CA TYR A 147 -1.66 -12.17 -8.99
C TYR A 147 -2.54 -12.79 -10.08
N SER A 148 -3.86 -12.56 -10.01
CA SER A 148 -4.83 -13.13 -10.95
C SER A 148 -4.64 -12.56 -12.35
N PHE A 149 -4.44 -11.25 -12.48
CA PHE A 149 -4.17 -10.60 -13.76
C PHE A 149 -2.78 -10.96 -14.31
N LYS A 150 -1.73 -11.06 -13.48
CA LYS A 150 -0.42 -11.59 -13.92
C LYS A 150 -0.57 -12.98 -14.55
N LYS A 151 -1.39 -13.85 -13.93
CA LYS A 151 -1.71 -15.18 -14.48
C LYS A 151 -2.56 -15.15 -15.74
N ALA A 152 -3.52 -14.23 -15.83
CA ALA A 152 -4.34 -14.07 -17.03
C ALA A 152 -3.47 -13.60 -18.20
N TYR A 153 -2.62 -12.60 -17.99
CA TYR A 153 -1.67 -12.13 -18.99
C TYR A 153 -0.71 -13.23 -19.43
N ALA A 154 -0.16 -14.02 -18.52
CA ALA A 154 0.72 -15.14 -18.88
C ALA A 154 0.05 -16.21 -19.75
N LYS A 155 -1.29 -16.31 -19.74
CA LYS A 155 -2.05 -17.23 -20.60
C LYS A 155 -2.44 -16.63 -21.95
N ILE A 156 -2.72 -15.33 -21.99
CA ILE A 156 -3.22 -14.62 -23.17
C ILE A 156 -2.06 -14.10 -24.02
N ALA A 157 -0.99 -13.63 -23.40
CA ALA A 157 0.14 -13.05 -24.09
C ALA A 157 0.97 -14.14 -24.79
N PHE A 158 1.05 -14.06 -26.12
CA PHE A 158 1.87 -14.96 -26.93
C PHE A 158 3.36 -14.90 -26.55
N ARG A 159 3.84 -13.72 -26.12
CA ARG A 159 5.20 -13.50 -25.59
C ARG A 159 5.18 -12.45 -24.48
N SER A 160 6.15 -12.52 -23.56
CA SER A 160 6.22 -11.67 -22.36
C SER A 160 6.13 -10.15 -22.67
N TRP A 161 6.85 -9.69 -23.69
CA TRP A 161 6.86 -8.29 -24.15
C TRP A 161 5.54 -7.79 -24.77
N PHE A 162 4.59 -8.68 -25.06
CA PHE A 162 3.26 -8.30 -25.54
C PHE A 162 2.29 -7.96 -24.39
N THR A 163 2.62 -8.36 -23.16
CA THR A 163 1.81 -8.13 -21.96
C THR A 163 1.48 -6.66 -21.71
N PRO A 164 2.44 -5.71 -21.81
CA PRO A 164 2.14 -4.29 -21.61
C PRO A 164 1.18 -3.72 -22.67
N ILE A 165 1.22 -4.24 -23.90
CA ILE A 165 0.32 -3.80 -24.98
C ILE A 165 -1.12 -4.18 -24.66
N ILE A 166 -1.35 -5.42 -24.25
CA ILE A 166 -2.69 -5.87 -23.84
C ILE A 166 -3.18 -5.05 -22.63
N GLY A 167 -2.32 -4.82 -21.64
CA GLY A 167 -2.65 -3.99 -20.48
C GLY A 167 -3.03 -2.57 -20.87
N ALA A 168 -2.26 -1.93 -21.76
CA ALA A 168 -2.53 -0.59 -22.25
C ALA A 168 -3.89 -0.52 -22.96
N LEU A 169 -4.19 -1.47 -23.85
CA LEU A 169 -5.49 -1.53 -24.55
C LEU A 169 -6.66 -1.65 -23.58
N ILE A 170 -6.53 -2.48 -22.53
CA ILE A 170 -7.55 -2.63 -21.49
C ILE A 170 -7.73 -1.32 -20.71
N ILE A 171 -6.64 -0.64 -20.34
CA ILE A 171 -6.71 0.63 -19.61
C ILE A 171 -7.34 1.72 -20.46
N ILE A 172 -6.98 1.81 -21.75
CA ILE A 172 -7.59 2.78 -22.68
C ILE A 172 -9.09 2.52 -22.78
N LEU A 173 -9.50 1.27 -22.97
CA LEU A 173 -10.92 0.91 -23.03
C LEU A 173 -11.65 1.27 -21.73
N LEU A 174 -11.07 0.94 -20.57
CA LEU A 174 -11.66 1.29 -19.27
C LEU A 174 -11.76 2.81 -19.08
N ALA A 175 -10.75 3.57 -19.50
CA ALA A 175 -10.77 5.02 -19.41
C ALA A 175 -11.89 5.64 -20.27
N GLN A 176 -12.18 5.09 -21.45
CA GLN A 176 -13.31 5.53 -22.28
C GLN A 176 -14.67 5.21 -21.64
N LEU A 177 -14.79 4.08 -20.95
CA LEU A 177 -16.06 3.61 -20.38
C LEU A 177 -16.38 4.26 -19.01
N VAL A 178 -15.36 4.43 -18.17
CA VAL A 178 -15.51 4.84 -16.77
C VAL A 178 -15.09 6.29 -16.54
N GLY A 179 -14.22 6.82 -17.39
CA GLY A 179 -13.60 8.14 -17.24
C GLY A 179 -12.11 8.07 -16.90
N TYR A 180 -11.47 9.24 -16.93
CA TYR A 180 -10.01 9.38 -16.84
C TYR A 180 -9.49 9.64 -15.42
N ASP A 181 -10.37 9.76 -14.42
CA ASP A 181 -10.04 10.12 -13.03
C ASP A 181 -9.07 9.16 -12.36
N TYR A 182 -9.08 7.90 -12.79
CA TYR A 182 -8.32 6.82 -12.16
C TYR A 182 -6.95 6.60 -12.79
N LEU A 183 -6.57 7.38 -13.80
CA LEU A 183 -5.25 7.34 -14.44
C LEU A 183 -4.17 8.02 -13.56
N GLY A 184 -2.90 7.73 -13.84
CA GLY A 184 -1.75 8.32 -13.15
C GLY A 184 -1.71 8.05 -11.63
N LEU A 185 -1.08 8.97 -10.89
CA LEU A 185 -0.98 8.90 -9.42
C LEU A 185 -2.36 8.95 -8.75
N GLY A 186 -3.25 9.82 -9.25
CA GLY A 186 -4.55 10.11 -8.66
C GLY A 186 -4.50 11.04 -7.43
N VAL A 187 -3.36 11.71 -7.16
CA VAL A 187 -3.25 12.64 -6.02
C VAL A 187 -4.11 13.88 -6.22
N ASN A 188 -3.84 14.58 -7.32
CA ASN A 188 -4.60 15.76 -7.75
C ASN A 188 -5.68 15.34 -8.76
N PRO A 189 -6.79 16.08 -8.84
CA PRO A 189 -7.80 15.84 -9.84
C PRO A 189 -7.26 16.15 -11.24
N ASN A 190 -7.54 15.29 -12.21
CA ASN A 190 -7.09 15.47 -13.60
C ASN A 190 -7.80 16.64 -14.30
N TYR A 191 -8.99 16.99 -13.83
CA TYR A 191 -9.79 18.15 -14.25
C TYR A 191 -10.69 18.59 -13.07
N PRO A 192 -11.26 19.81 -13.08
CA PRO A 192 -12.12 20.27 -11.99
C PRO A 192 -13.29 19.31 -11.73
N GLY A 193 -13.38 18.80 -10.49
CA GLY A 193 -14.42 17.84 -10.08
C GLY A 193 -14.11 16.37 -10.32
N ALA A 194 -12.95 16.03 -10.92
CA ALA A 194 -12.50 14.65 -11.05
C ALA A 194 -12.22 13.99 -9.68
N ALA A 195 -12.50 12.68 -9.59
CA ALA A 195 -12.16 11.92 -8.39
C ALA A 195 -10.63 11.94 -8.15
N SER A 196 -10.23 12.27 -6.92
CA SER A 196 -8.82 12.36 -6.53
C SER A 196 -8.62 11.94 -5.09
N LEU A 197 -7.39 11.60 -4.72
CA LEU A 197 -7.04 11.26 -3.34
C LEU A 197 -7.26 12.45 -2.39
N ILE A 198 -6.92 13.68 -2.81
CA ILE A 198 -7.25 14.89 -2.02
C ILE A 198 -8.78 15.06 -1.94
N GLY A 199 -9.49 14.88 -3.07
CA GLY A 199 -10.94 14.91 -3.10
C GLY A 199 -11.60 13.90 -2.16
N ALA A 200 -10.97 12.76 -1.90
CA ALA A 200 -11.50 11.74 -1.00
C ALA A 200 -11.65 12.21 0.46
N PHE A 201 -10.97 13.28 0.88
CA PHE A 201 -11.16 13.88 2.21
C PHE A 201 -12.39 14.80 2.29
N HIS A 202 -13.07 15.05 1.17
CA HIS A 202 -14.24 15.90 1.10
C HIS A 202 -15.49 15.11 0.69
N ILE A 203 -16.65 15.53 1.19
CA ILE A 203 -17.95 15.00 0.73
C ILE A 203 -18.07 15.28 -0.78
N ASN A 204 -18.46 14.27 -1.56
CA ASN A 204 -18.60 14.32 -3.02
C ASN A 204 -17.30 14.55 -3.81
N GLY A 205 -16.12 14.56 -3.19
CA GLY A 205 -14.85 14.69 -3.92
C GLY A 205 -14.38 13.40 -4.59
N VAL A 206 -15.08 12.29 -4.34
CA VAL A 206 -14.99 11.00 -5.05
C VAL A 206 -16.37 10.38 -5.19
N THR A 207 -16.54 9.46 -6.13
CA THR A 207 -17.77 8.67 -6.28
C THR A 207 -17.75 7.46 -5.35
N HIS A 208 -18.91 6.88 -5.04
CA HIS A 208 -19.02 5.70 -4.18
C HIS A 208 -18.18 4.50 -4.64
N TRP A 209 -17.93 4.38 -5.95
CA TRP A 209 -17.19 3.29 -6.58
C TRP A 209 -15.75 3.65 -6.93
N SER A 210 -15.29 4.86 -6.61
CA SER A 210 -13.94 5.34 -6.98
C SER A 210 -12.82 4.46 -6.43
N TRP A 211 -12.99 3.88 -5.23
CA TRP A 211 -12.03 2.93 -4.66
C TRP A 211 -11.90 1.65 -5.50
N LEU A 212 -13.01 1.14 -6.03
CA LEU A 212 -13.03 -0.08 -6.84
C LEU A 212 -12.40 0.18 -8.21
N TRP A 213 -12.75 1.30 -8.84
CA TRP A 213 -12.17 1.69 -10.12
C TRP A 213 -10.66 1.91 -10.00
N LYS A 214 -10.19 2.69 -9.01
CA LYS A 214 -8.75 2.89 -8.82
C LYS A 214 -8.01 1.57 -8.56
N LEU A 215 -8.63 0.66 -7.82
CA LEU A 215 -8.11 -0.70 -7.59
C LEU A 215 -7.99 -1.49 -8.89
N LEU A 216 -9.00 -1.49 -9.75
CA LEU A 216 -8.95 -2.19 -11.04
C LEU A 216 -7.91 -1.58 -11.98
N PHE A 217 -7.94 -0.25 -12.18
CA PHE A 217 -6.98 0.44 -13.04
C PHE A 217 -5.54 0.15 -12.63
N THR A 218 -5.25 0.26 -11.33
CA THR A 218 -3.90 0.03 -10.80
C THR A 218 -3.48 -1.44 -10.91
N THR A 219 -4.34 -2.37 -10.51
CA THR A 219 -3.99 -3.80 -10.56
C THR A 219 -3.79 -4.29 -11.99
N ILE A 220 -4.57 -3.82 -12.96
CA ILE A 220 -4.40 -4.08 -14.40
C ILE A 220 -3.08 -3.48 -14.90
N THR A 221 -2.80 -2.21 -14.58
CA THR A 221 -1.57 -1.51 -14.96
C THR A 221 -0.32 -2.25 -14.47
N LEU A 222 -0.25 -2.53 -13.17
CA LEU A 222 0.95 -3.11 -12.57
C LEU A 222 1.14 -4.59 -12.93
N SER A 223 0.05 -5.34 -13.07
CA SER A 223 0.12 -6.74 -13.52
C SER A 223 0.50 -6.87 -15.00
N ALA A 224 0.25 -5.85 -15.81
CA ALA A 224 0.71 -5.77 -17.20
C ALA A 224 2.22 -5.43 -17.33
N GLY A 225 2.91 -5.17 -16.21
CA GLY A 225 4.35 -4.98 -16.17
C GLY A 225 4.82 -3.52 -16.28
N PHE A 226 3.89 -2.56 -16.24
CA PHE A 226 4.23 -1.14 -16.12
C PHE A 226 5.05 -0.89 -14.85
N LYS A 227 6.02 0.01 -14.93
CA LYS A 227 6.86 0.38 -13.78
C LYS A 227 6.21 1.49 -12.99
N GLY A 228 6.32 1.39 -11.68
CA GLY A 228 5.74 2.30 -10.70
C GLY A 228 5.57 1.60 -9.37
N GLY A 229 5.28 2.36 -8.32
CA GLY A 229 4.92 1.81 -7.01
C GLY A 229 3.42 1.50 -6.92
N GLU A 230 3.04 0.70 -5.94
CA GLU A 230 1.64 0.43 -5.59
C GLU A 230 1.10 1.43 -4.55
N VAL A 231 1.98 2.21 -3.92
CA VAL A 231 1.70 2.90 -2.65
C VAL A 231 0.68 4.03 -2.78
N THR A 232 0.91 5.06 -3.62
CA THR A 232 -0.10 6.13 -3.81
C THR A 232 -1.47 5.59 -4.21
N PRO A 233 -1.59 4.63 -5.14
CA PRO A 233 -2.87 4.03 -5.44
C PRO A 233 -3.54 3.35 -4.26
N LEU A 234 -2.79 2.64 -3.39
CA LEU A 234 -3.35 2.06 -2.17
C LEU A 234 -3.89 3.12 -1.22
N PHE A 235 -3.24 4.27 -1.12
CA PHE A 235 -3.76 5.42 -0.37
C PHE A 235 -5.06 5.94 -0.97
N PHE A 236 -5.11 6.13 -2.29
CA PHE A 236 -6.34 6.53 -2.97
C PHE A 236 -7.46 5.53 -2.69
N ILE A 237 -7.21 4.24 -2.92
CA ILE A 237 -8.20 3.18 -2.73
C ILE A 237 -8.72 3.19 -1.29
N GLY A 238 -7.81 3.31 -0.32
CA GLY A 238 -8.14 3.40 1.10
C GLY A 238 -8.96 4.64 1.43
N ALA A 239 -8.52 5.83 1.02
CA ALA A 239 -9.20 7.08 1.29
C ALA A 239 -10.58 7.13 0.62
N ALA A 240 -10.70 6.69 -0.63
CA ALA A 240 -11.97 6.65 -1.34
C ALA A 240 -12.95 5.62 -0.75
N LEU A 241 -12.45 4.48 -0.26
CA LEU A 241 -13.28 3.52 0.47
C LEU A 241 -13.72 4.11 1.81
N GLY A 242 -12.81 4.76 2.52
CA GLY A 242 -13.08 5.50 3.75
C GLY A 242 -14.14 6.57 3.55
N ASN A 243 -14.05 7.35 2.47
CA ASN A 243 -15.07 8.33 2.09
C ASN A 243 -16.45 7.70 1.94
N THR A 244 -16.55 6.63 1.13
CA THR A 244 -17.82 5.91 0.92
C THR A 244 -18.37 5.36 2.23
N LEU A 245 -17.54 4.73 3.06
CA LEU A 245 -17.96 4.21 4.36
C LEU A 245 -18.37 5.32 5.33
N GLY A 246 -17.69 6.47 5.31
CA GLY A 246 -18.06 7.64 6.10
C GLY A 246 -19.47 8.11 5.78
N ILE A 247 -19.80 8.27 4.50
CA ILE A 247 -21.15 8.65 4.06
C ILE A 247 -22.18 7.59 4.48
N LEU A 248 -21.93 6.31 4.18
CA LEU A 248 -22.87 5.22 4.45
C LEU A 248 -23.10 4.97 5.95
N MET A 249 -22.07 5.15 6.77
CA MET A 249 -22.14 4.93 8.22
C MET A 249 -22.52 6.20 9.00
N GLY A 250 -22.67 7.35 8.33
CA GLY A 250 -22.91 8.64 8.98
C GLY A 250 -21.74 9.05 9.88
N LEU A 251 -20.51 8.77 9.47
CA LEU A 251 -19.28 9.16 10.15
C LEU A 251 -18.59 10.29 9.38
N PRO A 252 -17.74 11.09 10.05
CA PRO A 252 -17.01 12.16 9.37
C PRO A 252 -16.12 11.61 8.24
N VAL A 253 -16.30 12.17 7.05
CA VAL A 253 -15.73 11.65 5.80
C VAL A 253 -14.21 11.81 5.76
N ASP A 254 -13.70 12.94 6.21
CA ASP A 254 -12.27 13.23 6.32
C ASP A 254 -11.56 12.26 7.28
N LEU A 255 -12.16 11.98 8.43
CA LEU A 255 -11.66 10.99 9.40
C LEU A 255 -11.62 9.60 8.77
N MET A 256 -12.72 9.15 8.19
CA MET A 256 -12.80 7.82 7.59
C MET A 256 -11.87 7.66 6.39
N ALA A 257 -11.69 8.70 5.57
CA ALA A 257 -10.72 8.73 4.49
C ALA A 257 -9.29 8.59 5.03
N GLY A 258 -8.93 9.33 6.09
CA GLY A 258 -7.63 9.20 6.76
C GLY A 258 -7.39 7.81 7.35
N LEU A 259 -8.40 7.21 7.99
CA LEU A 259 -8.32 5.84 8.51
C LEU A 259 -8.15 4.81 7.39
N GLY A 260 -8.92 4.94 6.30
CA GLY A 260 -8.81 4.05 5.15
C GLY A 260 -7.46 4.15 4.43
N PHE A 261 -6.94 5.37 4.30
CA PHE A 261 -5.61 5.67 3.74
C PHE A 261 -4.52 4.81 4.40
N ILE A 262 -4.43 4.85 5.74
CA ILE A 262 -3.40 4.12 6.48
C ILE A 262 -3.72 2.63 6.64
N ALA A 263 -5.00 2.26 6.78
CA ALA A 263 -5.39 0.88 7.04
C ALA A 263 -5.24 -0.02 5.81
N VAL A 264 -5.66 0.44 4.62
CA VAL A 264 -5.48 -0.33 3.38
C VAL A 264 -4.00 -0.51 3.08
N PHE A 265 -3.17 0.52 3.32
CA PHE A 265 -1.73 0.40 3.18
C PHE A 265 -1.14 -0.59 4.19
N ALA A 266 -1.50 -0.50 5.47
CA ALA A 266 -1.08 -1.43 6.53
C ALA A 266 -1.37 -2.89 6.17
N GLY A 267 -2.59 -3.14 5.66
CA GLY A 267 -2.98 -4.45 5.16
C GLY A 267 -2.19 -4.85 3.91
N ALA A 268 -1.93 -3.94 2.97
CA ALA A 268 -1.26 -4.32 1.73
C ALA A 268 0.24 -4.61 1.93
N THR A 269 0.90 -3.92 2.85
CA THR A 269 2.34 -4.06 3.11
C THR A 269 2.69 -4.94 4.28
N ASN A 270 1.70 -5.35 5.08
CA ASN A 270 1.91 -6.06 6.34
C ASN A 270 2.73 -5.26 7.36
N THR A 271 2.56 -3.93 7.39
CA THR A 271 3.31 -3.02 8.29
C THR A 271 2.36 -2.14 9.13
N PRO A 272 1.58 -2.73 10.07
CA PRO A 272 0.60 -1.98 10.86
C PRO A 272 1.23 -0.90 11.74
N LEU A 273 2.42 -1.11 12.32
CA LEU A 273 3.05 -0.12 13.20
C LEU A 273 3.53 1.09 12.39
N ALA A 274 4.19 0.86 11.25
CA ALA A 274 4.61 1.94 10.37
C ALA A 274 3.42 2.82 9.95
N CYS A 275 2.27 2.21 9.66
CA CYS A 275 1.08 2.96 9.26
C CYS A 275 0.42 3.74 10.42
N CYS A 276 0.59 3.29 11.67
CA CYS A 276 0.19 4.08 12.83
C CYS A 276 1.05 5.36 12.94
N PHE A 277 2.38 5.25 12.76
CA PHE A 277 3.27 6.41 12.71
C PHE A 277 2.97 7.32 11.51
N MET A 278 2.58 6.73 10.37
CA MET A 278 2.12 7.50 9.22
C MET A 278 0.90 8.36 9.57
N GLY A 279 -0.07 7.79 10.29
CA GLY A 279 -1.22 8.55 10.78
C GLY A 279 -0.81 9.68 11.73
N LEU A 280 0.17 9.45 12.60
CA LEU A 280 0.69 10.48 13.51
C LEU A 280 1.32 11.65 12.75
N GLU A 281 2.19 11.38 11.77
CA GLU A 281 2.92 12.42 11.03
C GLU A 281 2.03 13.16 10.01
N LEU A 282 1.06 12.47 9.39
CA LEU A 282 0.20 13.07 8.36
C LEU A 282 -1.05 13.74 8.94
N PHE A 283 -1.67 13.16 9.96
CA PHE A 283 -2.99 13.55 10.44
C PHE A 283 -3.02 13.98 11.91
N GLY A 284 -1.90 13.84 12.64
CA GLY A 284 -1.79 14.21 14.04
C GLY A 284 -2.10 13.08 15.04
N SER A 285 -1.71 13.31 16.30
CA SER A 285 -1.71 12.29 17.36
C SER A 285 -3.06 12.02 18.01
N GLN A 286 -4.04 12.89 17.78
CA GLN A 286 -5.34 12.89 18.45
C GLN A 286 -6.16 11.61 18.17
N TYR A 287 -5.94 11.00 17.00
CA TYR A 287 -6.70 9.82 16.54
C TYR A 287 -5.90 8.51 16.66
N LEU A 288 -4.77 8.50 17.38
CA LEU A 288 -3.89 7.34 17.52
C LEU A 288 -4.62 6.04 17.92
N PRO A 289 -5.57 6.03 18.88
CA PRO A 289 -6.31 4.81 19.19
C PRO A 289 -7.07 4.23 17.99
N LEU A 290 -7.61 5.09 17.13
CA LEU A 290 -8.30 4.66 15.90
C LEU A 290 -7.32 4.07 14.91
N TYR A 291 -6.16 4.71 14.70
CA TYR A 291 -5.10 4.22 13.81
C TYR A 291 -4.68 2.80 14.20
N VAL A 292 -4.41 2.58 15.49
CA VAL A 292 -4.01 1.27 16.01
C VAL A 292 -5.09 0.24 15.69
N VAL A 293 -6.35 0.53 16.00
CA VAL A 293 -7.45 -0.42 15.75
C VAL A 293 -7.58 -0.74 14.27
N VAL A 294 -7.67 0.26 13.38
CA VAL A 294 -7.91 0.00 11.95
C VAL A 294 -6.70 -0.63 11.26
N CYS A 295 -5.47 -0.23 11.59
CA CYS A 295 -4.26 -0.77 10.96
C CYS A 295 -4.04 -2.23 11.38
N PHE A 296 -4.19 -2.57 12.66
CA PHE A 296 -4.05 -3.95 13.11
C PHE A 296 -5.18 -4.84 12.62
N LEU A 297 -6.44 -4.37 12.63
CA LEU A 297 -7.55 -5.12 12.03
C LEU A 297 -7.31 -5.38 10.55
N ALA A 298 -6.91 -4.36 9.78
CA ALA A 298 -6.60 -4.53 8.37
C ALA A 298 -5.46 -5.54 8.15
N TYR A 299 -4.40 -5.47 8.97
CA TYR A 299 -3.27 -6.41 8.95
C TYR A 299 -3.67 -7.87 9.25
N TYR A 300 -4.58 -8.10 10.19
CA TYR A 300 -5.06 -9.45 10.52
C TYR A 300 -6.10 -9.96 9.52
N CYS A 301 -6.97 -9.09 9.03
CA CYS A 301 -8.06 -9.43 8.10
C CYS A 301 -7.61 -9.57 6.64
N ASN A 302 -6.43 -9.07 6.27
CA ASN A 302 -5.89 -9.28 4.93
C ASN A 302 -5.50 -10.76 4.64
N GLY A 303 -5.51 -11.62 5.67
CA GLY A 303 -5.09 -13.01 5.60
C GLY A 303 -3.65 -13.18 5.10
N LEU A 304 -3.52 -13.79 3.92
CA LEU A 304 -2.23 -14.08 3.27
C LEU A 304 -1.83 -13.03 2.24
N GLY A 305 -2.63 -11.97 2.11
CA GLY A 305 -2.37 -10.86 1.21
C GLY A 305 -1.07 -10.14 1.55
N GLY A 306 -0.50 -9.54 0.52
CA GLY A 306 0.67 -8.67 0.63
C GLY A 306 1.26 -8.41 -0.73
N ILE A 307 1.70 -7.18 -0.96
CA ILE A 307 2.27 -6.73 -2.23
C ILE A 307 3.75 -7.11 -2.38
N TYR A 308 4.43 -7.39 -1.28
CA TYR A 308 5.85 -7.76 -1.25
C TYR A 308 6.02 -9.27 -1.06
N GLU A 309 6.05 -10.02 -2.16
CA GLU A 309 6.18 -11.49 -2.15
C GLU A 309 7.47 -11.99 -1.47
N ALA A 310 8.53 -11.18 -1.44
CA ALA A 310 9.81 -11.50 -0.84
C ALA A 310 9.85 -11.36 0.70
N GLN A 311 8.80 -10.82 1.33
CA GLN A 311 8.73 -10.68 2.79
C GLN A 311 8.90 -12.03 3.47
N LEU A 312 9.73 -12.08 4.51
CA LEU A 312 9.88 -13.29 5.32
C LEU A 312 8.79 -13.32 6.40
N ILE A 313 8.31 -14.52 6.73
CA ILE A 313 7.37 -14.73 7.82
C ILE A 313 8.14 -15.32 9.01
N SER A 314 8.23 -14.57 10.11
CA SER A 314 8.76 -15.06 11.39
C SER A 314 7.65 -15.75 12.17
N ASP A 315 6.56 -15.02 12.40
CA ASP A 315 5.46 -15.43 13.26
C ASP A 315 4.14 -15.46 12.49
N ARG A 316 3.21 -16.30 12.95
CA ARG A 316 1.91 -16.44 12.31
C ARG A 316 1.00 -15.31 12.74
N LYS A 317 0.23 -14.76 11.80
CA LYS A 317 -0.80 -13.75 12.10
C LYS A 317 -1.96 -14.29 12.92
N SER A 318 -2.29 -15.57 12.75
CA SER A 318 -3.38 -16.24 13.47
C SER A 318 -3.08 -17.72 13.62
N TYR A 319 -3.65 -18.34 14.65
CA TYR A 319 -3.54 -19.77 14.91
C TYR A 319 -4.01 -20.64 13.74
N PHE A 320 -4.98 -20.14 12.96
CA PHE A 320 -5.52 -20.83 11.78
C PHE A 320 -4.55 -20.91 10.60
N PHE A 321 -3.47 -20.12 10.61
CA PHE A 321 -2.45 -20.14 9.55
C PHE A 321 -1.36 -21.16 9.88
N PHE A 322 -0.85 -21.86 8.85
CA PHE A 322 0.19 -22.89 8.99
C PHE A 322 1.51 -22.33 9.55
N HIS A 323 2.20 -23.10 10.40
CA HIS A 323 3.56 -22.77 10.82
C HIS A 323 4.48 -22.92 9.62
N THR A 324 5.18 -21.86 9.28
CA THR A 324 6.25 -21.93 8.30
C THR A 324 7.39 -21.12 8.87
N LYS A 325 8.38 -21.80 9.46
CA LYS A 325 9.64 -21.14 9.81
C LYS A 325 10.29 -20.69 8.49
N GLN A 326 10.53 -19.38 8.36
CA GLN A 326 11.40 -18.76 7.35
C GLN A 326 11.05 -19.07 5.88
N LYS A 327 9.77 -19.00 5.51
CA LYS A 327 9.37 -18.95 4.09
C LYS A 327 9.02 -17.52 3.68
N THR A 328 9.20 -17.21 2.40
CA THR A 328 8.74 -15.97 1.80
C THR A 328 7.21 -15.96 1.70
N LEU A 329 6.61 -14.77 1.73
CA LEU A 329 5.17 -14.58 1.61
C LEU A 329 4.62 -15.14 0.30
N GLY A 330 5.34 -14.99 -0.81
CA GLY A 330 4.95 -15.55 -2.11
C GLY A 330 4.81 -17.08 -2.07
N ASN A 331 5.79 -17.78 -1.49
CA ASN A 331 5.74 -19.23 -1.32
C ASN A 331 4.57 -19.63 -0.41
N TYR A 332 4.32 -18.84 0.63
CA TYR A 332 3.21 -19.08 1.55
C TYR A 332 1.85 -18.92 0.86
N GLN A 333 1.67 -17.85 0.07
CA GLN A 333 0.46 -17.59 -0.71
C GLN A 333 0.18 -18.72 -1.70
N GLU A 334 1.20 -19.23 -2.39
CA GLU A 334 1.04 -20.35 -3.32
C GLU A 334 0.60 -21.64 -2.62
N GLN A 335 1.25 -21.99 -1.49
CA GLN A 335 0.88 -23.15 -0.69
C GLN A 335 -0.54 -23.05 -0.12
N GLY A 336 -0.92 -21.88 0.42
CA GLY A 336 -2.27 -21.64 0.94
C GLY A 336 -3.34 -21.78 -0.15
N ARG A 337 -3.08 -21.28 -1.35
CA ARG A 337 -4.00 -21.41 -2.50
C ARG A 337 -4.13 -22.86 -2.98
N LEU A 338 -3.04 -23.62 -3.00
CA LEU A 338 -3.06 -25.06 -3.34
C LEU A 338 -3.85 -25.86 -2.30
N TYR A 339 -3.69 -25.55 -1.01
CA TYR A 339 -4.46 -26.17 0.07
C TYR A 339 -5.96 -25.90 -0.08
N LEU A 340 -6.36 -24.64 -0.30
CA LEU A 340 -7.76 -24.27 -0.53
C LEU A 340 -8.36 -24.99 -1.74
N LYS A 341 -7.63 -25.05 -2.87
CA LYS A 341 -8.07 -25.78 -4.07
C LYS A 341 -8.29 -27.27 -3.79
N ARG A 342 -7.39 -27.92 -3.05
CA ARG A 342 -7.53 -29.33 -2.65
C ARG A 342 -8.74 -29.53 -1.74
N ARG A 343 -8.96 -28.64 -0.76
CA ARG A 343 -10.10 -28.73 0.15
C ARG A 343 -11.44 -28.52 -0.57
N ILE A 344 -11.53 -27.55 -1.48
CA ILE A 344 -12.72 -27.34 -2.30
C ILE A 344 -12.98 -28.54 -3.22
N LYS A 345 -11.93 -29.12 -3.83
CA LYS A 345 -12.05 -30.34 -4.65
C LYS A 345 -12.55 -31.52 -3.82
N ASN A 346 -12.01 -31.72 -2.62
CA ASN A 346 -12.42 -32.80 -1.71
C ASN A 346 -13.83 -32.61 -1.17
N LEU A 347 -14.29 -31.37 -0.96
CA LEU A 347 -15.68 -31.08 -0.61
C LEU A 347 -16.61 -31.38 -1.79
N ARG A 348 -16.25 -30.96 -3.00
CA ARG A 348 -17.03 -31.29 -4.21
C ARG A 348 -17.15 -32.79 -4.43
N SER A 349 -16.10 -33.58 -4.21
CA SER A 349 -16.15 -35.05 -4.35
C SER A 349 -16.87 -35.78 -3.21
N LYS A 350 -17.31 -35.07 -2.17
CA LYS A 350 -18.03 -35.64 -1.03
C LYS A 350 -19.53 -35.32 -1.06
N TYR A 351 -19.94 -34.40 -1.92
CA TYR A 351 -21.32 -33.91 -2.10
C TYR A 351 -21.81 -34.01 -3.57
N LEU A 352 -20.98 -34.56 -4.45
CA LEU A 352 -21.31 -35.13 -5.76
C LEU A 352 -20.95 -36.61 -5.69
#